data_AF-A0A1I3MYU0-F1
#
_entry.id   AF-A0A1I3MYU0-F1
#
_cell.length_a   1.000
_cell.length_b   1.000
_cell.length_c   1.000
_cell.angle_alpha   90.00
_cell.angle_beta   90.00
_cell.angle_gamma   90.00
#
_symmetry.space_group_name_H-M   'P 1'
#
loop_
_entity.id
_entity.type
_entity.pdbx_description
1 polymer ?
#
loop_
_entity_poly.entity_id
_entity_poly.type
_entity_poly.pdbx_seq_one_letter_code
_entity_poly.pdbx_strand_id
1 'polypeptide(L)'
;MEYRYFPGRLRFRDHVLRDEEIRNAAIAVLKKICPQAEITYTEKTSGILAIYPANSINIEKLKSLVPLLLEIEPKIRFYTPQKKQAILDGIKKIEVYILSDFNPVQHPESRF
;
A
#
# COMPACT_ATOMS: atom_id res chain seq x y z
N MET A 1 -5.61 -14.23 -4.35
CA MET A 1 -5.71 -13.03 -3.52
C MET A 1 -6.72 -13.24 -2.40
N GLU A 2 -6.25 -13.41 -1.15
CA GLU A 2 -7.09 -13.37 0.05
C GLU A 2 -6.76 -12.08 0.82
N TYR A 3 -7.77 -11.26 1.08
CA TYR A 3 -7.63 -10.09 1.95
C TYR A 3 -8.65 -10.16 3.08
N ARG A 4 -8.20 -9.88 4.30
CA ARG A 4 -9.08 -9.72 5.47
C ARG A 4 -8.83 -8.33 6.05
N TYR A 5 -9.90 -7.53 6.09
CA TYR A 5 -9.88 -6.20 6.67
C TYR A 5 -10.63 -6.22 8.00
N PHE A 6 -9.95 -5.81 9.06
CA PHE A 6 -10.56 -5.45 10.33
C PHE A 6 -10.08 -4.04 10.70
N PRO A 7 -10.88 -3.26 11.44
CA PRO A 7 -10.40 -1.98 11.96
C PRO A 7 -9.07 -2.16 12.68
N GLY A 8 -8.03 -1.51 12.17
CA GLY A 8 -6.67 -1.58 12.70
C GLY A 8 -5.87 -2.85 12.37
N ARG A 9 -6.38 -3.76 11.52
CA ARG A 9 -5.65 -4.93 11.03
C ARG A 9 -5.99 -5.23 9.57
N LEU A 10 -4.99 -5.16 8.70
CA LEU A 10 -5.07 -5.59 7.31
C LEU A 10 -4.22 -6.83 7.12
N ARG A 11 -4.81 -7.91 6.64
CA ARG A 11 -4.08 -9.09 6.21
C ARG A 11 -4.21 -9.24 4.71
N PHE A 12 -3.09 -9.27 4.02
CA PHE A 12 -3.00 -9.46 2.58
C PHE A 12 -2.18 -10.70 2.28
N ARG A 13 -2.76 -11.66 1.54
CA ARG A 13 -2.04 -12.87 1.10
C ARG A 13 -2.12 -13.03 -0.40
N ASP A 14 -0.97 -13.03 -1.03
CA ASP A 14 -0.87 -13.30 -2.46
C ASP A 14 0.51 -13.85 -2.85
N HIS A 15 0.53 -14.76 -3.83
CA HIS A 15 1.75 -15.36 -4.36
C HIS A 15 2.71 -14.32 -4.96
N VAL A 16 2.21 -13.17 -5.41
CA VAL A 16 3.01 -12.05 -5.90
C VAL A 16 3.98 -11.51 -4.83
N LEU A 17 3.61 -11.61 -3.55
CA LEU A 17 4.45 -11.16 -2.44
C LEU A 17 5.66 -12.06 -2.16
N ARG A 18 5.79 -13.20 -2.86
CA ARG A 18 7.02 -13.99 -2.86
C ARG A 18 8.16 -13.24 -3.55
N ASP A 19 7.83 -12.40 -4.53
CA ASP A 19 8.81 -11.54 -5.16
C ASP A 19 9.20 -10.44 -4.18
N GLU A 20 10.49 -10.42 -3.81
CA GLU A 20 11.01 -9.51 -2.81
C GLU A 20 10.89 -8.04 -3.22
N GLU A 21 11.08 -7.71 -4.50
CA GLU A 21 11.00 -6.32 -4.97
C GLU A 21 9.56 -5.81 -4.86
N ILE A 22 8.59 -6.63 -5.29
CA ILE A 22 7.17 -6.27 -5.20
C ILE A 22 6.74 -6.18 -3.74
N ARG A 23 7.19 -7.11 -2.89
CA ARG A 23 6.94 -7.08 -1.45
C ARG A 23 7.48 -5.80 -0.82
N ASN A 24 8.75 -5.48 -1.05
CA ASN A 24 9.39 -4.32 -0.44
C ASN A 24 8.75 -3.02 -0.91
N ALA A 25 8.39 -2.92 -2.19
CA ALA A 25 7.66 -1.77 -2.73
C ALA A 25 6.27 -1.61 -2.07
N ALA A 26 5.53 -2.70 -1.91
CA ALA A 26 4.22 -2.67 -1.25
C ALA A 26 4.32 -2.25 0.23
N ILE A 27 5.30 -2.79 0.96
CA ILE A 27 5.57 -2.42 2.36
C ILE A 27 5.94 -0.95 2.49
N ALA A 28 6.77 -0.43 1.57
CA ALA A 28 7.17 0.98 1.56
C ALA A 28 5.95 1.91 1.40
N VAL A 29 5.05 1.58 0.47
CA VAL A 29 3.78 2.32 0.29
C VAL A 29 2.92 2.27 1.55
N LEU A 30 2.76 1.10 2.16
CA LEU A 30 1.98 0.96 3.40
C LEU A 30 2.54 1.81 4.55
N LYS A 31 3.87 1.86 4.71
CA LYS A 31 4.52 2.72 5.71
C LYS A 31 4.34 4.21 5.44
N LYS A 32 4.19 4.62 4.17
CA LYS A 32 3.90 6.02 3.83
C LYS A 32 2.47 6.42 4.15
N ILE A 33 1.51 5.51 3.92
CA ILE A 33 0.10 5.73 4.27
C ILE A 33 -0.07 5.78 5.78
N CYS A 34 0.58 4.85 6.50
CA CYS A 34 0.50 4.75 7.94
C CYS A 34 1.88 4.42 8.52
N PRO A 35 2.68 5.43 8.91
CA PRO A 35 4.01 5.23 9.49
C PRO A 35 3.99 4.43 10.79
N GLN A 36 2.88 4.51 11.53
CA GLN A 36 2.65 3.78 12.78
C GLN A 36 2.21 2.32 12.55
N ALA A 37 2.09 1.88 11.29
CA ALA A 37 1.72 0.50 11.00
C ALA A 37 2.88 -0.46 11.31
N GLU A 38 2.60 -1.45 12.15
CA GLU A 38 3.47 -2.60 12.33
C GLU A 38 3.20 -3.59 11.20
N ILE A 39 4.23 -3.87 10.39
CA ILE A 39 4.12 -4.73 9.22
C ILE A 39 4.95 -5.99 9.44
N THR A 40 4.30 -7.14 9.40
CA THR A 40 4.91 -8.46 9.47
C THR A 40 4.70 -9.21 8.16
N TYR A 41 5.77 -9.77 7.61
CA TYR A 41 5.70 -10.67 6.47
C TYR A 41 5.88 -12.13 6.92
N THR A 42 5.11 -13.04 6.34
CA THR A 42 5.20 -14.49 6.59
C THR A 42 5.45 -15.21 5.27
N GLU A 43 6.65 -15.76 5.12
CA GLU A 43 7.07 -16.51 3.92
C GLU A 43 6.17 -17.71 3.62
N LYS A 44 5.87 -18.50 4.65
CA LYS A 44 5.04 -19.72 4.55
C LYS A 44 3.70 -19.48 3.86
N THR A 45 3.10 -18.31 4.08
CA THR A 45 1.81 -17.94 3.47
C THR A 45 1.91 -16.88 2.39
N SER A 46 3.13 -16.39 2.11
CA SER A 46 3.36 -15.24 1.23
C SER A 46 2.41 -14.08 1.57
N GLY A 47 2.37 -13.76 2.87
CA GLY A 47 1.35 -12.89 3.43
C GLY A 47 1.95 -11.72 4.19
N ILE A 48 1.37 -10.55 4.02
CA ILE A 48 1.65 -9.35 4.79
C ILE A 48 0.51 -9.17 5.81
N LEU A 49 0.87 -8.96 7.06
CA LEU A 49 -0.01 -8.50 8.13
C LEU A 49 0.41 -7.08 8.50
N ALA A 50 -0.49 -6.11 8.33
CA ALA A 50 -0.30 -4.75 8.78
C ALA A 50 -1.27 -4.48 9.94
N ILE A 51 -0.73 -4.14 11.10
CA ILE A 51 -1.48 -3.70 12.29
C ILE A 51 -1.29 -2.20 12.40
N TYR A 52 -2.37 -1.44 12.52
CA TYR A 52 -2.32 0.02 12.55
C TYR A 52 -3.41 0.60 13.46
N PRO A 53 -3.26 1.83 13.97
CA PRO A 53 -4.34 2.52 14.67
C PRO A 53 -5.48 2.81 13.67
N ALA A 54 -6.70 2.31 13.92
CA ALA A 54 -7.82 2.54 13.01
C ALA A 54 -8.10 4.03 12.73
N ASN A 55 -7.81 4.88 13.72
CA ASN A 55 -8.04 6.33 13.66
C ASN A 55 -6.91 7.09 12.95
N SER A 56 -5.77 6.45 12.65
CA SER A 56 -4.64 7.12 11.98
C SER A 56 -4.75 7.11 10.46
N ILE A 57 -5.76 6.45 9.90
CA ILE A 57 -5.96 6.33 8.46
C ILE A 57 -7.11 7.24 8.02
N ASN A 58 -6.79 8.18 7.13
CA ASN A 58 -7.81 9.00 6.48
C ASN A 58 -8.46 8.20 5.33
N ILE A 59 -9.70 7.75 5.55
CA ILE A 59 -10.48 6.94 4.60
C ILE A 59 -10.75 7.71 3.31
N GLU A 60 -10.95 9.03 3.36
CA GLU A 60 -11.23 9.83 2.17
C GLU A 60 -10.02 9.87 1.24
N LYS A 61 -8.81 10.03 1.79
CA LYS A 61 -7.57 9.94 1.01
C LYS A 61 -7.35 8.55 0.41
N LEU A 62 -7.75 7.49 1.12
CA LEU A 62 -7.70 6.13 0.58
C LEU A 62 -8.67 5.91 -0.58
N LYS A 63 -9.85 6.54 -0.57
CA LYS A 63 -10.81 6.43 -1.69
C LYS A 63 -10.21 6.96 -2.99
N SER A 64 -9.39 8.01 -2.95
CA SER A 64 -8.69 8.53 -4.12
C SER A 64 -7.69 7.55 -4.74
N LEU A 65 -7.22 6.56 -3.97
CA LEU A 65 -6.33 5.50 -4.47
C LEU A 65 -7.07 4.37 -5.19
N VAL A 66 -8.39 4.26 -5.02
CA VAL A 66 -9.22 3.19 -5.65
C VAL A 66 -9.00 3.07 -7.16
N PRO A 67 -9.04 4.14 -7.98
CA PRO A 67 -8.81 4.01 -9.42
C PRO A 67 -7.41 3.46 -9.75
N LEU A 68 -6.36 3.89 -9.04
CA LEU A 68 -4.99 3.38 -9.22
C LEU A 68 -4.87 1.91 -8.82
N LEU A 69 -5.57 1.52 -7.75
CA LEU A 69 -5.63 0.13 -7.30
C LEU A 69 -6.38 -0.77 -8.31
N LEU A 70 -7.43 -0.27 -8.94
CA LEU A 70 -8.16 -1.01 -9.98
C LEU A 70 -7.32 -1.19 -11.25
N GLU A 71 -6.44 -0.24 -11.59
CA GLU A 71 -5.51 -0.39 -12.72
C GLU A 71 -4.42 -1.45 -12.49
N ILE A 72 -3.99 -1.62 -11.24
CA ILE A 72 -2.93 -2.59 -10.88
C ILE A 72 -3.48 -3.98 -10.55
N GLU A 73 -4.72 -4.07 -10.04
CA GLU A 73 -5.37 -5.33 -9.67
C GLU A 73 -5.28 -6.44 -10.73
N PRO A 74 -5.64 -6.22 -12.03
CA PRO A 74 -5.55 -7.28 -13.03
C PRO A 74 -4.11 -7.73 -13.30
N LYS A 75 -3.13 -6.85 -13.10
CA LYS A 75 -1.70 -7.16 -13.28
C LYS A 75 -1.18 -8.05 -12.16
N ILE A 76 -1.66 -7.83 -10.93
CA ILE A 76 -1.35 -8.64 -9.75
C ILE A 76 -2.09 -9.99 -9.82
N ARG A 77 -3.37 -9.99 -10.20
CA ARG A 77 -4.21 -11.19 -10.24
C ARG A 77 -3.72 -12.24 -11.23
N PHE A 78 -3.18 -11.81 -12.37
CA PHE A 78 -2.59 -12.68 -13.39
C PHE A 78 -1.08 -12.45 -13.50
N TYR A 79 -0.42 -12.46 -12.35
CA TYR A 79 1.01 -12.24 -12.29
C TYR A 79 1.78 -13.27 -13.09
N THR A 80 2.74 -12.77 -13.85
CA THR A 80 3.80 -13.53 -14.50
C THR A 80 5.08 -12.71 -14.32
N PRO A 81 6.27 -13.35 -14.31
CA PRO A 81 7.53 -12.61 -14.17
C PRO A 81 7.69 -11.47 -15.19
N GLN A 82 7.12 -11.63 -16.39
CA GLN A 82 7.11 -10.60 -17.45
C GLN A 82 6.32 -9.34 -17.08
N LYS A 83 5.32 -9.45 -16.19
CA LYS A 83 4.50 -8.32 -15.71
C LYS A 83 5.08 -7.66 -14.45
N LYS A 84 6.19 -8.17 -13.92
CA LYS A 84 6.83 -7.66 -12.71
C LYS A 84 7.06 -6.15 -12.78
N GLN A 85 7.66 -5.68 -13.86
CA GLN A 85 7.94 -4.25 -14.04
C GLN A 85 6.66 -3.42 -14.06
N ALA A 86 5.60 -3.90 -14.74
CA ALA A 86 4.32 -3.19 -14.80
C ALA A 86 3.61 -3.12 -13.44
N ILE A 87 3.85 -4.08 -12.54
CA ILE A 87 3.39 -4.02 -11.14
C ILE A 87 4.22 -3.01 -10.36
N LEU A 88 5.55 -3.06 -10.46
CA LEU A 88 6.43 -2.12 -9.78
C LEU A 88 6.14 -0.66 -10.20
N ASP A 89 5.93 -0.41 -11.49
CA ASP A 89 5.53 0.90 -12.00
C ASP A 89 4.17 1.35 -11.45
N GLY A 90 3.22 0.43 -11.31
CA GLY A 90 1.91 0.71 -10.69
C GLY A 90 2.04 1.07 -9.21
N ILE A 91 2.84 0.32 -8.45
CA ILE A 91 3.12 0.62 -7.03
C ILE A 91 3.83 1.97 -6.90
N LYS A 92 4.78 2.28 -7.79
CA LYS A 92 5.48 3.56 -7.80
C LYS A 92 4.55 4.74 -8.13
N LYS A 93 3.58 4.56 -9.03
CA LYS A 93 2.55 5.59 -9.27
C LYS A 93 1.72 5.87 -8.02
N ILE A 94 1.30 4.82 -7.32
CA ILE A 94 0.59 4.95 -6.04
C ILE A 94 1.47 5.67 -5.01
N GLU A 95 2.75 5.33 -4.95
CA GLU A 95 3.72 5.97 -4.06
C GLU A 95 3.87 7.47 -4.33
N VAL A 96 4.02 7.87 -5.60
CA VAL A 96 4.12 9.28 -6.00
C VAL A 96 2.83 10.04 -5.70
N TYR A 97 1.67 9.42 -5.93
CA TYR A 97 0.38 10.01 -5.60
C TYR A 97 0.24 10.24 -4.09
N ILE A 98 0.63 9.26 -3.27
CA ILE A 98 0.64 9.40 -1.81
C ILE A 98 1.59 10.53 -1.40
N LEU A 99 2.80 10.61 -1.95
CA LEU A 99 3.72 11.70 -1.64
C LEU A 99 3.17 13.09 -2.02
N SER A 100 2.34 13.17 -3.06
CA SER A 100 1.77 14.42 -3.54
C SER A 100 0.54 14.85 -2.73
N ASP A 101 -0.28 13.90 -2.29
CA ASP A 101 -1.59 14.14 -1.66
C ASP A 101 -1.59 13.96 -0.12
N PHE A 102 -0.66 13.16 0.42
CA PHE A 102 -0.43 13.01 1.87
C PHE A 102 0.59 14.01 2.43
N ASN A 103 1.23 14.84 1.60
CA ASN A 103 1.98 15.97 2.11
C ASN A 103 0.96 16.94 2.73
N PRO A 104 0.95 17.15 4.05
CA PRO A 104 0.21 18.27 4.58
C PRO A 104 0.87 19.49 3.96
N VAL A 105 0.08 20.33 3.28
CA VAL A 105 0.44 21.74 3.21
C VAL A 105 0.71 22.14 4.65
N GLN A 106 1.98 22.29 4.99
CA GLN A 106 2.39 22.98 6.20
C GLN A 106 1.72 24.33 6.08
N HIS A 107 0.67 24.56 6.88
CA HIS A 107 0.22 25.92 7.11
C HIS A 107 1.45 26.66 7.63
N PRO A 108 2.00 27.66 6.92
CA PRO A 108 2.92 28.55 7.56
C PRO A 108 2.11 29.25 8.65
N GLU A 109 2.58 29.14 9.88
CA GLU A 109 2.11 29.92 11.01
C GLU A 109 2.01 31.39 10.56
N SER A 110 0.79 31.87 10.32
CA SER A 110 0.56 33.31 10.25
C SER A 110 0.55 33.81 11.69
N ARG A 111 1.75 34.12 12.18
CA ARG A 111 1.94 35.21 13.13
C ARG A 111 1.38 36.48 12.50
N PHE A 112 0.32 37.04 13.07
CA PHE A 112 0.11 38.49 13.22
C PHE A 112 -0.84 38.73 14.39
#